data_AF-A0A7S3AX20-F1
#
_entry.id   AF-A0A7S3AX20-F1
#
_cell.length_a   1.000
_cell.length_b   1.000
_cell.length_c   1.000
_cell.angle_alpha   90.00
_cell.angle_beta   90.00
_cell.angle_gamma   90.00
#
_symmetry.space_group_name_H-M   'P 1'
#
loop_
_entity.id
_entity.type
_entity.pdbx_description
1 polymer ?
#
loop_
_entity_poly.entity_id
_entity_poly.type
_entity_poly.pdbx_seq_one_letter_code
_entity_poly.pdbx_strand_id
1 'polypeptide(L)'
;YEPSDAITRASYTKWVVWSNAELDGLCFGAIPGDHRVRGTSMDRPEVRSVATLEAILGEREWLVDDSFSVADVAVGAYLNYVPLFFPDADLSQTPNIAKYMLECAKRPAFAAAFGPQHAAMVTGKANGWLSAPSGAAGRQDMLKNIFGMK
;
A
#
# COMPACT_ATOMS: atom_id res chain seq x y z
N TYR A 1 27.76 -17.33 -3.81
CA TYR A 1 26.56 -16.86 -4.52
C TYR A 1 26.34 -17.80 -5.68
N GLU A 2 25.40 -18.74 -5.58
CA GLU A 2 24.94 -19.45 -6.77
C GLU A 2 23.97 -18.54 -7.51
N PRO A 3 24.15 -18.30 -8.82
CA PRO A 3 23.20 -17.52 -9.58
C PRO A 3 21.86 -18.26 -9.62
N SER A 4 20.80 -17.62 -9.15
CA SER A 4 19.46 -18.18 -9.24
C SER A 4 19.04 -18.36 -10.70
N ASP A 5 18.22 -19.39 -10.96
CA ASP A 5 17.73 -19.65 -12.31
C ASP A 5 16.87 -18.48 -12.86
N ALA A 6 16.64 -18.48 -14.18
CA ALA A 6 15.94 -17.38 -14.83
C ALA A 6 14.50 -17.21 -14.32
N ILE A 7 13.84 -18.31 -13.93
CA ILE A 7 12.45 -18.31 -13.43
C ILE A 7 12.40 -17.63 -12.07
N THR A 8 13.31 -18.00 -11.18
CA THR A 8 13.49 -17.43 -9.86
C THR A 8 13.78 -15.94 -9.98
N ARG A 9 14.72 -15.52 -10.83
CA ARG A 9 14.97 -14.07 -11.03
C ARG A 9 13.72 -13.33 -11.54
N ALA A 10 12.99 -13.91 -12.48
CA ALA A 10 11.79 -13.31 -13.03
C ALA A 10 10.66 -13.15 -11.99
N SER A 11 10.56 -14.07 -11.01
CA SER A 11 9.54 -13.99 -9.95
C SER A 11 9.73 -12.75 -9.06
N TYR A 12 10.97 -12.35 -8.79
CA TYR A 12 11.29 -11.10 -8.09
C TYR A 12 11.21 -9.87 -9.01
N THR A 13 11.84 -9.92 -10.19
CA THR A 13 11.96 -8.75 -11.07
C THR A 13 10.60 -8.25 -11.57
N LYS A 14 9.61 -9.13 -11.80
CA LYS A 14 8.27 -8.70 -12.22
C LYS A 14 7.63 -7.73 -11.22
N TRP A 15 7.84 -7.92 -9.92
CA TRP A 15 7.30 -7.05 -8.88
C TRP A 15 8.02 -5.71 -8.84
N VAL A 16 9.35 -5.71 -9.02
CA VAL A 16 10.14 -4.47 -9.11
C VAL A 16 9.74 -3.65 -10.33
N VAL A 17 9.50 -4.29 -11.48
CA VAL A 17 9.05 -3.59 -12.70
C VAL A 17 7.63 -3.06 -12.49
N TRP A 18 6.71 -3.90 -12.01
CA TRP A 18 5.32 -3.52 -11.77
C TRP A 18 5.21 -2.36 -10.76
N SER A 19 5.97 -2.40 -9.66
CA SER A 19 5.94 -1.35 -8.65
C SER A 19 6.30 0.02 -9.24
N ASN A 20 7.35 0.08 -10.05
CA ASN A 20 7.82 1.32 -10.65
C ASN A 20 6.92 1.81 -11.81
N ALA A 21 6.20 0.91 -12.48
CA ALA A 21 5.31 1.26 -13.58
C ALA A 21 3.92 1.70 -13.11
N GLU A 22 3.39 1.07 -12.05
CA GLU A 22 1.98 1.19 -11.68
C GLU A 22 1.75 1.90 -10.35
N LEU A 23 2.64 1.75 -9.36
CA LEU A 23 2.36 2.27 -8.01
C LEU A 23 2.44 3.78 -7.90
N ASP A 24 3.11 4.48 -8.80
CA ASP A 24 3.04 5.95 -8.83
C ASP A 24 1.59 6.41 -9.10
N GLY A 25 0.99 5.94 -10.19
CA GLY A 25 -0.38 6.30 -10.54
C GLY A 25 -1.42 5.77 -9.53
N LEU A 26 -1.20 4.59 -8.97
CA LEU A 26 -2.09 3.99 -7.98
C LEU A 26 -1.98 4.66 -6.60
N CYS A 27 -0.78 4.95 -6.10
CA CYS A 27 -0.59 5.58 -4.80
C CYS A 27 -0.91 7.07 -4.84
N PHE A 28 -0.56 7.77 -5.92
CA PHE A 28 -0.67 9.23 -6.04
C PHE A 28 -1.75 9.71 -7.01
N GLY A 29 -2.59 8.82 -7.54
CA GLY A 29 -3.83 9.19 -8.20
C GLY A 29 -3.66 10.20 -9.35
N ALA A 30 -3.18 9.74 -10.50
CA ALA A 30 -3.38 10.45 -11.76
C ALA A 30 -4.70 9.98 -12.39
N ILE A 31 -5.67 10.89 -12.58
CA ILE A 31 -6.81 10.62 -13.46
C ILE A 31 -6.30 10.74 -14.90
N PRO A 32 -6.60 9.80 -15.82
CA PRO A 32 -6.25 9.96 -17.22
C PRO A 32 -6.76 11.33 -17.75
N GLY A 33 -5.83 12.20 -18.15
CA GLY A 33 -6.13 13.55 -18.67
C GLY A 33 -5.96 14.73 -17.70
N ASP A 34 -5.65 14.51 -16.42
CA ASP A 34 -5.30 15.56 -15.44
C ASP A 34 -4.11 15.12 -14.59
N HIS A 35 -2.96 15.80 -14.71
CA HIS A 35 -1.73 15.50 -13.95
C HIS A 35 -1.81 15.89 -12.45
N ARG A 36 -3.02 16.08 -11.91
CA ARG A 36 -3.22 16.43 -10.51
C ARG A 36 -3.40 15.17 -9.66
N VAL A 37 -2.54 15.03 -8.67
CA VAL A 37 -2.67 14.09 -7.55
C VAL A 37 -3.92 14.44 -6.75
N ARG A 38 -4.97 13.61 -6.80
CA ARG A 38 -6.26 13.85 -6.08
C ARG A 38 -6.52 12.90 -4.92
N GLY A 39 -5.53 12.09 -4.56
CA GLY A 39 -5.65 11.09 -3.50
C GLY A 39 -4.96 9.80 -3.89
N THR A 40 -5.25 8.75 -3.13
CA THR A 40 -4.76 7.40 -3.42
C THR A 40 -5.88 6.54 -4.01
N SER A 41 -5.51 5.52 -4.78
CA SER A 41 -6.42 4.43 -5.15
C SER A 41 -6.35 3.28 -4.15
N MET A 42 -5.41 3.29 -3.20
CA MET A 42 -5.21 2.16 -2.26
C MET A 42 -6.40 1.93 -1.32
N ASP A 43 -7.29 2.90 -1.18
CA ASP A 43 -8.56 2.80 -0.45
C ASP A 43 -9.75 2.36 -1.33
N ARG A 44 -9.52 2.05 -2.61
CA ARG A 44 -10.55 1.74 -3.61
C ARG A 44 -10.50 0.28 -4.06
N PRO A 45 -11.15 -0.66 -3.35
CA PRO A 45 -11.13 -2.08 -3.71
C PRO A 45 -11.79 -2.37 -5.07
N GLU A 46 -12.58 -1.45 -5.63
CA GLU A 46 -13.16 -1.57 -6.96
C GLU A 46 -12.13 -1.37 -8.10
N VAL A 47 -10.97 -0.78 -7.82
CA VAL A 47 -9.89 -0.66 -8.80
C VAL A 47 -9.23 -2.02 -8.99
N ARG A 48 -9.30 -2.58 -10.20
CA ARG A 48 -8.83 -3.95 -10.51
C ARG A 48 -7.44 -4.27 -9.99
N SER A 49 -6.46 -3.39 -10.18
CA SER A 49 -5.08 -3.61 -9.73
C SER A 49 -4.98 -3.66 -8.20
N VAL A 50 -5.77 -2.86 -7.50
CA VAL A 50 -5.85 -2.83 -6.03
C VAL A 50 -6.51 -4.10 -5.52
N ALA A 51 -7.65 -4.48 -6.10
CA ALA A 51 -8.33 -5.74 -5.79
C ALA A 51 -7.40 -6.95 -5.96
N THR A 52 -6.61 -6.95 -7.04
CA THR A 52 -5.66 -8.04 -7.33
C THR A 52 -4.55 -8.10 -6.29
N LEU A 53 -3.95 -6.96 -5.92
CA LEU A 53 -2.92 -6.91 -4.89
C LEU A 53 -3.48 -7.32 -3.52
N GLU A 54 -4.65 -6.81 -3.16
CA GLU A 54 -5.36 -7.15 -1.91
C GLU A 54 -5.64 -8.64 -1.79
N ALA A 55 -6.05 -9.30 -2.88
CA ALA A 55 -6.26 -10.75 -2.91
C ALA A 55 -4.95 -11.53 -2.74
N ILE A 56 -3.88 -11.13 -3.46
CA ILE A 56 -2.56 -11.79 -3.35
C ILE A 56 -2.03 -11.71 -1.91
N LEU A 57 -2.15 -10.56 -1.27
CA LEU A 57 -1.69 -10.33 0.10
C LEU A 57 -2.63 -10.95 1.16
N GLY A 58 -3.85 -11.34 0.76
CA GLY A 58 -4.74 -12.14 1.59
C GLY A 58 -4.31 -13.61 1.69
N GLU A 59 -3.60 -14.10 0.68
CA GLU A 59 -3.11 -15.49 0.63
C GLU A 59 -1.65 -15.63 1.08
N ARG A 60 -0.89 -14.53 1.08
CA ARG A 60 0.57 -14.55 1.27
C ARG A 60 1.03 -13.45 2.21
N GLU A 61 2.01 -13.77 3.03
CA GLU A 61 2.68 -12.76 3.88
C GLU A 61 3.61 -11.86 3.05
N TRP A 62 4.36 -12.45 2.10
CA TRP A 62 5.32 -11.78 1.24
C TRP A 62 5.04 -12.08 -0.24
N LEU A 63 5.52 -11.20 -1.13
CA LEU A 63 5.15 -11.21 -2.54
C LEU A 63 5.77 -12.36 -3.35
N VAL A 64 6.90 -12.88 -2.89
CA VAL A 64 7.64 -13.96 -3.54
C VAL A 64 8.11 -14.94 -2.48
N ASP A 65 7.78 -16.21 -2.70
CA ASP A 65 8.06 -17.30 -1.75
C ASP A 65 7.51 -16.99 -0.34
N ASP A 66 8.00 -17.70 0.68
CA ASP A 66 7.57 -17.50 2.08
C ASP A 66 8.53 -16.57 2.84
N SER A 67 9.19 -15.62 2.15
CA SER A 67 10.22 -14.78 2.75
C SER A 67 10.29 -13.36 2.19
N PHE A 68 10.59 -12.39 3.07
CA PHE A 68 10.78 -11.00 2.68
C PHE A 68 11.95 -10.82 1.69
N SER A 69 11.72 -10.08 0.62
CA SER A 69 12.62 -9.98 -0.51
C SER A 69 12.70 -8.58 -1.14
N VAL A 70 13.47 -8.44 -2.22
CA VAL A 70 13.53 -7.20 -3.01
C VAL A 70 12.19 -6.81 -3.63
N ALA A 71 11.31 -7.79 -3.92
CA ALA A 71 9.95 -7.52 -4.38
C ALA A 71 9.19 -6.72 -3.31
N ASP A 72 9.34 -7.13 -2.04
CA ASP A 72 8.64 -6.51 -0.93
C ASP A 72 9.18 -5.12 -0.62
N VAL A 73 10.50 -4.93 -0.73
CA VAL A 73 11.14 -3.62 -0.62
C VAL A 73 10.59 -2.67 -1.69
N ALA A 74 10.52 -3.11 -2.95
CA ALA A 74 10.09 -2.27 -4.07
C ALA A 74 8.62 -1.85 -3.95
N VAL A 75 7.72 -2.79 -3.61
CA VAL A 75 6.28 -2.49 -3.43
C VAL A 75 6.03 -1.73 -2.14
N GLY A 76 6.62 -2.19 -1.02
CA GLY A 76 6.42 -1.61 0.31
C GLY A 76 6.91 -0.17 0.43
N ALA A 77 7.96 0.22 -0.29
CA ALA A 77 8.44 1.60 -0.32
C ALA A 77 7.39 2.58 -0.89
N TYR A 78 6.73 2.20 -1.99
CA TYR A 78 5.66 3.03 -2.58
C TYR A 78 4.40 3.05 -1.72
N LEU A 79 3.94 1.88 -1.25
CA LEU A 79 2.71 1.81 -0.45
C LEU A 79 2.82 2.64 0.82
N ASN A 80 3.96 2.60 1.50
CA ASN A 80 4.16 3.36 2.75
C ASN A 80 4.33 4.87 2.55
N TYR A 81 4.39 5.38 1.32
CA TYR A 81 4.20 6.80 1.07
C TYR A 81 2.75 7.26 1.25
N VAL A 82 1.76 6.37 1.05
CA VAL A 82 0.34 6.72 1.19
C VAL A 82 0.01 7.38 2.54
N PRO A 83 0.36 6.79 3.70
CA PRO A 83 0.07 7.39 5.01
C PRO A 83 0.76 8.75 5.21
N LEU A 84 1.89 9.00 4.56
CA LEU A 84 2.63 10.26 4.62
C LEU A 84 1.99 11.36 3.77
N PHE A 85 1.71 11.07 2.51
CA PHE A 85 1.23 12.05 1.54
C PHE A 85 -0.28 12.26 1.57
N PHE A 86 -1.03 11.26 2.07
CA PHE A 86 -2.48 11.32 2.20
C PHE A 86 -2.89 11.12 3.65
N PRO A 87 -2.83 12.18 4.49
CA PRO A 87 -3.29 12.19 5.87
C PRO A 87 -4.68 11.57 6.07
N ASP A 88 -5.57 11.77 5.11
CA ASP A 88 -6.99 11.37 5.21
C ASP A 88 -7.31 10.03 4.54
N ALA A 89 -6.33 9.32 3.95
CA ALA A 89 -6.57 8.01 3.34
C ALA A 89 -7.11 6.99 4.37
N ASP A 90 -8.06 6.15 3.95
CA ASP A 90 -8.63 5.06 4.75
C ASP A 90 -8.51 3.70 4.06
N LEU A 91 -7.53 2.90 4.45
CA LEU A 91 -7.34 1.54 3.91
C LEU A 91 -8.13 0.47 4.69
N SER A 92 -9.15 0.84 5.48
CA SER A 92 -10.04 -0.13 6.14
C SER A 92 -10.82 -1.04 5.16
N GLN A 93 -10.84 -0.69 3.87
CA GLN A 93 -11.42 -1.50 2.78
C GLN A 93 -10.42 -2.38 2.05
N THR A 94 -9.13 -2.23 2.32
CA THR A 94 -8.02 -3.02 1.78
C THR A 94 -7.11 -3.52 2.93
N PRO A 95 -7.66 -4.30 3.87
CA PRO A 95 -6.96 -4.67 5.09
C PRO A 95 -5.71 -5.51 4.88
N ASN A 96 -5.62 -6.33 3.83
CA ASN A 96 -4.42 -7.12 3.56
C ASN A 96 -3.26 -6.22 3.09
N ILE A 97 -3.54 -5.23 2.26
CA ILE A 97 -2.59 -4.18 1.90
C ILE A 97 -2.16 -3.40 3.16
N ALA A 98 -3.10 -2.98 4.00
CA ALA A 98 -2.78 -2.28 5.25
C ALA A 98 -1.91 -3.11 6.20
N LYS A 99 -2.20 -4.41 6.34
CA LYS A 99 -1.38 -5.36 7.11
C LYS A 99 0.01 -5.50 6.51
N TYR A 100 0.11 -5.68 5.20
CA TYR A 100 1.40 -5.78 4.51
C TYR A 100 2.26 -4.52 4.69
N MET A 101 1.64 -3.33 4.59
CA MET A 101 2.30 -2.05 4.88
C MET A 101 2.84 -1.99 6.30
N LEU A 102 2.03 -2.40 7.29
CA LEU A 102 2.42 -2.46 8.69
C LEU A 102 3.64 -3.37 8.89
N GLU A 103 3.62 -4.58 8.34
CA GLU A 103 4.72 -5.53 8.49
C GLU A 103 6.01 -5.05 7.80
N CYS A 104 5.92 -4.39 6.64
CA CYS A 104 7.06 -3.73 6.02
C CYS A 104 7.65 -2.63 6.93
N ALA A 105 6.79 -1.77 7.50
CA ALA A 105 7.21 -0.60 8.27
C ALA A 105 7.76 -0.93 9.66
N LYS A 106 7.38 -2.09 10.24
CA LYS A 106 7.94 -2.60 11.51
C LYS A 106 9.42 -3.01 11.40
N ARG A 107 9.93 -3.24 10.19
CA ARG A 107 11.30 -3.73 9.99
C ARG A 107 12.32 -2.67 10.40
N PRO A 108 13.41 -3.02 11.12
CA PRO A 108 14.44 -2.05 11.48
C PRO A 108 15.04 -1.30 10.28
N ALA A 109 15.18 -1.95 9.14
CA ALA A 109 15.65 -1.34 7.90
C ALA A 109 14.74 -0.20 7.40
N PHE A 110 13.43 -0.27 7.64
CA PHE A 110 12.50 0.80 7.26
C PHE A 110 12.77 2.06 8.09
N ALA A 111 12.88 1.92 9.43
CA ALA A 111 13.24 3.02 10.30
C ALA A 111 14.65 3.57 10.03
N ALA A 112 15.60 2.72 9.63
CA ALA A 112 16.93 3.15 9.24
C ALA A 112 16.93 3.98 7.95
N ALA A 113 16.08 3.64 6.98
CA ALA A 113 15.98 4.34 5.69
C ALA A 113 15.17 5.65 5.78
N PHE A 114 14.05 5.65 6.51
CA PHE A 114 13.09 6.77 6.52
C PHE A 114 13.03 7.54 7.85
N GLY A 115 13.72 7.05 8.88
CA GLY A 115 13.71 7.62 10.23
C GLY A 115 12.66 6.98 11.16
N PRO A 116 12.92 6.95 12.47
CA PRO A 116 12.03 6.29 13.44
C PRO A 116 10.68 7.00 13.59
N GLN A 117 10.63 8.33 13.44
CA GLN A 117 9.36 9.08 13.49
C GLN A 117 8.45 8.71 12.31
N HIS A 118 9.03 8.55 11.12
CA HIS A 118 8.28 8.13 9.93
C HIS A 118 7.76 6.70 10.10
N ALA A 119 8.60 5.77 10.55
CA ALA A 119 8.18 4.40 10.85
C ALA A 119 7.04 4.35 11.89
N ALA A 120 7.12 5.15 12.97
CA ALA A 120 6.07 5.23 13.98
C ALA A 120 4.75 5.79 13.42
N MET A 121 4.81 6.81 12.56
CA MET A 121 3.63 7.37 11.90
C MET A 121 2.92 6.34 11.00
N VAL A 122 3.70 5.67 10.13
CA VAL A 122 3.19 4.67 9.19
C VAL A 122 2.53 3.51 9.95
N THR A 123 3.24 2.94 10.94
CA THR A 123 2.73 1.83 11.75
C THR A 123 1.50 2.23 12.56
N GLY A 124 1.46 3.45 13.11
CA GLY A 124 0.30 3.99 13.82
C GLY A 124 -0.94 4.08 12.93
N LYS A 125 -0.81 4.65 11.72
CA LYS A 125 -1.90 4.72 10.75
C LYS A 125 -2.40 3.34 10.30
N ALA A 126 -1.48 2.44 9.96
CA ALA A 126 -1.84 1.10 9.51
C ALA A 126 -2.59 0.32 10.59
N ASN A 127 -2.16 0.41 11.86
CA ASN A 127 -2.92 -0.16 12.99
C ASN A 127 -4.31 0.47 13.13
N GLY A 128 -4.44 1.77 12.89
CA GLY A 128 -5.73 2.48 12.88
C GLY A 128 -6.69 1.93 11.84
N TRP A 129 -6.24 1.76 10.59
CA TRP A 129 -7.05 1.17 9.52
C TRP A 129 -7.47 -0.28 9.82
N LEU A 130 -6.56 -1.08 10.37
CA LEU A 130 -6.81 -2.47 10.73
C LEU A 130 -7.75 -2.63 11.93
N SER A 131 -7.83 -1.63 12.80
CA SER A 131 -8.72 -1.62 13.97
C SER A 131 -10.09 -1.00 13.65
N ALA A 132 -10.22 -0.33 12.51
CA ALA A 132 -11.46 0.29 12.10
C ALA A 132 -12.47 -0.78 11.63
N PRO A 133 -13.77 -0.64 11.96
CA PRO A 133 -14.78 -1.44 11.30
C PRO A 133 -14.73 -1.14 9.80
N SER A 134 -14.62 -2.17 8.96
CA SER A 134 -14.55 -2.03 7.51
C SER A 134 -15.60 -1.01 7.01
N GLY A 135 -15.14 0.08 6.40
CA GLY A 135 -15.99 1.09 5.75
C GLY A 135 -16.49 2.18 6.69
N ALA A 136 -15.79 2.40 7.82
CA ALA A 136 -16.10 3.46 8.76
C ALA A 136 -15.85 4.87 8.17
N ALA A 137 -14.72 5.13 7.51
CA ALA A 137 -14.46 6.45 6.94
C ALA A 137 -15.32 6.71 5.70
N GLY A 138 -15.54 5.71 4.84
CA GLY A 138 -16.44 5.81 3.68
C GLY A 138 -17.87 6.20 4.07
N ARG A 139 -18.38 5.69 5.20
CA ARG A 139 -19.67 6.15 5.76
C ARG A 139 -19.61 7.60 6.23
N GLN A 140 -18.53 8.00 6.89
CA GLN A 140 -18.39 9.34 7.43
C GLN A 140 -18.31 10.39 6.32
N ASP A 141 -17.62 10.10 5.22
CA ASP A 141 -17.55 10.97 4.05
C ASP A 141 -18.86 10.97 3.24
N MET A 142 -19.57 9.84 3.15
CA MET A 142 -20.93 9.82 2.59
C MET A 142 -21.87 10.72 3.40
N LEU A 143 -21.81 10.66 4.74
CA LEU A 143 -22.62 11.50 5.62
C LEU A 143 -22.24 12.99 5.45
N LYS A 144 -20.95 13.33 5.41
CA LYS A 144 -20.51 14.72 5.14
C LYS A 144 -21.01 15.23 3.79
N ASN A 145 -20.94 14.41 2.74
CA ASN A 145 -21.42 14.76 1.40
C ASN A 145 -22.95 14.90 1.34
N ILE A 146 -23.70 14.03 2.03
CA ILE A 146 -25.17 14.10 2.11
C ILE A 146 -25.63 15.31 2.91
N PHE A 147 -24.93 15.64 4.00
CA PHE A 147 -25.31 16.73 4.91
C PHE A 147 -24.61 18.06 4.63
N GLY A 148 -23.80 18.14 3.57
CA GLY A 148 -23.13 19.37 3.14
C GLY A 148 -22.19 19.98 4.18
N MET A 149 -21.73 19.20 5.15
CA MET A 149 -20.80 19.65 6.18
C MET A 149 -19.38 19.50 5.62
N LYS A 150 -18.80 20.62 5.18
CA LYS A 150 -17.37 20.74 4.82
C LYS A 150 -16.47 20.50 6.02
#